data_AF-A0A1Q4G199-F1
#
_entry.id   AF-A0A1Q4G199-F1
#
_cell.length_a   1.000
_cell.length_b   1.000
_cell.length_c   1.000
_cell.angle_alpha   90.00
_cell.angle_beta   90.00
_cell.angle_gamma   90.00
#
_symmetry.space_group_name_H-M   'P 1'
#
loop_
_entity.id
_entity.type
_entity.pdbx_description
1 polymer ?
#
loop_
_entity_poly.entity_id
_entity_poly.type
_entity_poly.pdbx_seq_one_letter_code
_entity_poly.pdbx_strand_id
1 'polypeptide(L)'
;MKKLILMLFLIPTLLFAQSEGVKFEHGLNWSQIKEKAAKENKFIFVDCFTTWCGPCKYMSSTIFPQAKVGDFFNAKFVNAKIQMDKTKNDNEDVKSWYEEADRFAKEYKVRAYPTFLIFDSKGTLVHRIVGGGEADDFIAKAQKSLDPNTQYETLLAKFNADPTNVNIAKSMAIAAKEAYDQETQAKAEGVVLASLSTDQIFTKENVSLLLSAANVVDSKAFNLIKDNPAKFDAVSEKVKANDFLSQLLVSNAVNTKIRAKETVDFTSIEKELAQKYPTVNTEKASLEMQPRYYGYTKNYPGLRDSFNKYIAKYGSTITAAELNNMAWSIFENCNDPACLKAAAEWSKLSNEKEKDAPMYLDTFANILYRLGEKEKAIKTQEKAISLITDATQKEEYVATLQKMKKGEKTWQ
;
A
#
# COMPACT_ATOMS: atom_id res chain seq x y z
N MET A 1 42.73 16.10 -65.59
CA MET A 1 41.39 16.39 -65.01
C MET A 1 40.82 15.02 -64.63
N LYS A 2 40.54 14.63 -63.39
CA LYS A 2 39.86 15.29 -62.26
C LYS A 2 40.42 14.71 -60.95
N LYS A 3 40.64 15.57 -59.93
CA LYS A 3 40.90 15.14 -58.55
C LYS A 3 39.56 14.72 -57.92
N LEU A 4 39.46 13.52 -57.39
CA LEU A 4 38.31 13.09 -56.58
C LEU A 4 38.70 13.24 -55.11
N ILE A 5 38.17 14.27 -54.44
CA ILE A 5 38.30 14.49 -52.99
C ILE A 5 37.14 13.76 -52.34
N LEU A 6 37.43 12.70 -51.59
CA LEU A 6 36.47 11.97 -50.78
C LEU A 6 36.29 12.72 -49.44
N MET A 7 35.21 13.47 -49.31
CA MET A 7 34.87 14.24 -48.10
C MET A 7 34.19 13.29 -47.10
N LEU A 8 34.91 12.92 -46.04
CA LEU A 8 34.41 12.10 -44.95
C LEU A 8 33.44 12.94 -44.11
N PHE A 9 32.13 12.70 -44.25
CA PHE A 9 31.11 13.30 -43.38
C PHE A 9 31.19 12.65 -42.00
N LEU A 10 31.81 13.36 -41.05
CA LEU A 10 31.77 13.02 -39.63
C LEU A 10 30.37 13.37 -39.10
N ILE A 11 29.46 12.41 -39.08
CA ILE A 11 28.18 12.54 -38.38
C ILE A 11 28.50 12.51 -36.88
N PRO A 12 28.18 13.55 -36.09
CA PRO A 12 28.31 13.46 -34.65
C PRO A 12 27.21 12.50 -34.17
N THR A 13 27.61 11.28 -33.82
CA THR A 13 26.78 10.40 -32.99
C THR A 13 26.54 11.13 -31.68
N LEU A 14 25.34 11.69 -31.51
CA LEU A 14 24.83 12.04 -30.20
C LEU A 14 24.81 10.76 -29.37
N LEU A 15 25.87 10.56 -28.60
CA LEU A 15 25.90 9.62 -27.51
C LEU A 15 24.80 10.08 -26.55
N PHE A 16 23.62 9.48 -26.66
CA PHE A 16 22.67 9.48 -25.56
C PHE A 16 23.40 8.81 -24.41
N ALA A 17 23.95 9.60 -23.48
CA ALA A 17 24.35 9.10 -22.19
C ALA A 17 23.14 8.32 -21.66
N GLN A 18 23.29 7.01 -21.49
CA GLN A 18 22.31 6.22 -20.75
C GLN A 18 22.18 6.91 -19.40
N SER A 19 21.00 7.45 -19.10
CA SER A 19 20.78 8.14 -17.85
C SER A 19 20.94 7.13 -16.73
N GLU A 20 21.93 7.39 -15.89
CA GLU A 20 21.97 6.90 -14.52
C GLU A 20 20.67 7.33 -13.81
N GLY A 21 20.30 6.62 -12.75
CA GLY A 21 19.13 6.94 -11.94
C GLY A 21 19.14 8.35 -11.33
N VAL A 22 18.29 8.57 -10.32
CA VAL A 22 18.22 9.86 -9.62
C VAL A 22 19.59 10.23 -9.04
N LYS A 23 20.09 11.41 -9.43
CA LYS A 23 21.38 11.96 -9.00
C LYS A 23 21.15 12.78 -7.75
N PHE A 24 21.52 12.19 -6.61
CA PHE A 24 21.47 12.85 -5.32
C PHE A 24 22.75 13.67 -5.09
N GLU A 25 22.57 14.87 -4.56
CA GLU A 25 23.66 15.74 -4.14
C GLU A 25 24.34 15.18 -2.89
N HIS A 26 25.66 15.24 -2.85
CA HIS A 26 26.49 14.78 -1.74
C HIS A 26 27.42 15.90 -1.27
N GLY A 27 27.68 15.99 0.03
CA GLY A 27 28.60 16.98 0.62
C GLY A 27 28.10 18.43 0.55
N LEU A 28 26.83 18.66 0.22
CA LEU A 28 26.18 19.97 0.28
C LEU A 28 25.31 20.05 1.54
N ASN A 29 25.30 21.20 2.21
CA ASN A 29 24.33 21.50 3.26
C ASN A 29 23.03 22.10 2.71
N TRP A 30 22.01 22.24 3.55
CA TRP A 30 20.71 22.77 3.13
C TRP A 30 20.77 24.15 2.45
N SER A 31 21.64 25.05 2.91
CA SER A 31 21.78 26.37 2.28
C SER A 31 22.36 26.27 0.87
N GLN A 32 23.34 25.39 0.66
CA GLN A 32 23.95 25.17 -0.65
C GLN A 32 22.98 24.49 -1.62
N ILE A 33 22.14 23.58 -1.12
CA ILE A 33 21.06 22.97 -1.92
C ILE A 33 20.08 24.05 -2.42
N LYS A 34 19.66 24.97 -1.55
CA LYS A 34 18.80 26.09 -1.94
C LYS A 34 19.46 27.02 -2.95
N GLU A 35 20.74 27.36 -2.76
CA GLU A 35 21.49 28.18 -3.70
C GLU A 35 21.59 27.53 -5.07
N LYS A 36 21.90 26.23 -5.12
CA LYS A 36 21.95 25.45 -6.36
C LYS A 36 20.59 25.42 -7.06
N ALA A 37 19.51 25.17 -6.33
CA ALA A 37 18.16 25.13 -6.88
C ALA A 37 17.73 26.48 -7.46
N ALA A 38 18.03 27.59 -6.77
CA ALA A 38 17.79 28.94 -7.26
C ALA A 38 18.59 29.22 -8.54
N LYS A 39 19.87 28.84 -8.58
CA LYS A 39 20.75 29.03 -9.74
C LYS A 39 20.33 28.20 -10.95
N GLU A 40 19.89 26.97 -10.74
CA GLU A 40 19.42 26.06 -11.80
C GLU A 40 17.95 26.27 -12.18
N ASN A 41 17.23 27.12 -11.45
CA ASN A 41 15.78 27.30 -11.54
C ASN A 41 15.01 25.96 -11.48
N LYS A 42 15.41 25.13 -10.52
CA LYS A 42 14.80 23.81 -10.25
C LYS A 42 14.11 23.80 -8.91
N PHE A 43 13.13 22.92 -8.76
CA PHE A 43 12.59 22.57 -7.45
C PHE A 43 13.64 21.80 -6.64
N ILE A 44 13.39 21.58 -5.35
CA ILE A 44 14.21 20.71 -4.51
C ILE A 44 13.37 19.49 -4.15
N PHE A 45 13.90 18.31 -4.43
CA PHE A 45 13.34 17.04 -3.99
C PHE A 45 14.15 16.54 -2.80
N VAL A 46 13.51 16.33 -1.64
CA VAL A 46 14.17 15.79 -0.46
C VAL A 46 13.54 14.44 -0.09
N ASP A 47 14.33 13.38 -0.18
CA ASP A 47 13.98 12.05 0.33
C ASP A 47 14.27 11.96 1.83
N CYS A 48 13.23 12.01 2.66
CA CYS A 48 13.30 11.78 4.09
C CYS A 48 13.05 10.29 4.37
N PHE A 49 14.13 9.56 4.68
CA PHE A 49 14.10 8.10 4.85
C PHE A 49 14.68 7.65 6.19
N THR A 50 14.48 6.37 6.53
CA THR A 50 15.16 5.74 7.68
C THR A 50 15.83 4.42 7.29
N THR A 51 16.84 4.00 8.04
CA THR A 51 17.62 2.78 7.76
C THR A 51 16.82 1.48 7.95
N TRP A 52 15.75 1.52 8.75
CA TRP A 52 14.89 0.36 9.04
C TRP A 52 13.62 0.29 8.17
N CYS A 53 13.34 1.33 7.39
CA CYS A 53 12.15 1.40 6.54
C CYS A 53 12.29 0.53 5.28
N GLY A 54 11.55 -0.58 5.22
CA GLY A 54 11.52 -1.49 4.07
C GLY A 54 11.17 -0.80 2.75
N PRO A 55 10.06 -0.03 2.65
CA PRO A 55 9.73 0.71 1.44
C PRO A 55 10.79 1.74 1.01
N CYS A 56 11.49 2.35 1.96
CA CYS A 56 12.58 3.30 1.65
C CYS A 56 13.75 2.59 0.96
N LYS A 57 14.11 1.39 1.44
CA LYS A 57 15.13 0.54 0.78
C LYS A 57 14.71 0.19 -0.64
N TYR A 58 13.46 -0.22 -0.83
CA TYR A 58 12.91 -0.51 -2.16
C TYR A 58 13.01 0.68 -3.12
N MET A 59 12.65 1.88 -2.66
CA MET A 59 12.81 3.09 -3.48
C MET A 59 14.27 3.31 -3.88
N SER A 60 15.22 3.18 -2.94
CA SER A 60 16.63 3.42 -3.21
C SER A 60 17.31 2.33 -4.05
N SER A 61 16.91 1.06 -3.94
CA SER A 61 17.54 -0.05 -4.66
C SER A 61 16.87 -0.33 -6.01
N THR A 62 15.59 -0.01 -6.16
CA THR A 62 14.78 -0.49 -7.28
C THR A 62 14.18 0.65 -8.10
N ILE A 63 13.70 1.73 -7.47
CA ILE A 63 12.99 2.80 -8.17
C ILE A 63 13.94 3.92 -8.62
N PHE A 64 14.69 4.51 -7.70
CA PHE A 64 15.63 5.59 -8.01
C PHE A 64 16.72 5.22 -9.00
N PRO A 65 17.24 3.97 -9.06
CA PRO A 65 18.22 3.60 -10.08
C PRO A 65 17.67 3.52 -11.51
N GLN A 66 16.35 3.52 -11.71
CA GLN A 66 15.77 3.43 -13.06
C GLN A 66 16.02 4.71 -13.85
N ALA A 67 16.50 4.55 -15.09
CA ALA A 67 16.77 5.62 -16.03
C ALA A 67 15.59 6.61 -16.16
N LYS A 68 14.37 6.10 -16.35
CA LYS A 68 13.17 6.94 -16.50
C LYS A 68 12.88 7.83 -15.28
N VAL A 69 13.19 7.34 -14.08
CA VAL A 69 13.03 8.11 -12.84
C VAL A 69 14.15 9.15 -12.75
N GLY A 70 15.39 8.76 -13.06
CA GLY A 70 16.51 9.69 -13.20
C GLY A 70 16.22 10.83 -14.17
N ASP A 71 15.75 10.53 -15.38
CA ASP A 71 15.42 11.51 -16.42
C ASP A 71 14.43 12.56 -15.93
N PHE A 72 13.37 12.11 -15.26
CA PHE A 72 12.37 13.01 -14.71
C PHE A 72 12.93 13.87 -13.58
N PHE A 73 13.52 13.24 -12.56
CA PHE A 73 13.92 13.92 -11.35
C PHE A 73 15.11 14.86 -11.58
N ASN A 74 16.13 14.41 -12.31
CA ASN A 74 17.34 15.21 -12.56
C ASN A 74 17.05 16.45 -13.43
N ALA A 75 16.02 16.39 -14.29
CA ALA A 75 15.61 17.51 -15.13
C ALA A 75 14.86 18.60 -14.36
N LYS A 76 14.14 18.25 -13.29
CA LYS A 76 13.19 19.15 -12.60
C LYS A 76 13.62 19.55 -11.19
N PHE A 77 14.47 18.74 -10.56
CA PHE A 77 14.82 18.88 -9.16
C PHE A 77 16.34 18.90 -8.94
N VAL A 78 16.75 19.63 -7.91
CA VAL A 78 17.97 19.33 -7.15
C VAL A 78 17.59 18.28 -6.11
N ASN A 79 18.17 17.08 -6.19
CA ASN A 79 17.76 15.95 -5.36
C ASN A 79 18.67 15.83 -4.13
N ALA A 80 18.09 15.86 -2.94
CA ALA A 80 18.77 15.65 -1.68
C ALA A 80 18.15 14.46 -0.92
N LYS A 81 18.94 13.90 -0.01
CA LYS A 81 18.56 12.79 0.86
C LYS A 81 18.88 13.15 2.30
N ILE A 82 17.93 12.93 3.19
CA ILE A 82 18.11 13.14 4.62
C ILE A 82 17.71 11.85 5.34
N GLN A 83 18.69 11.23 6.00
CA GLN A 83 18.44 10.11 6.90
C GLN A 83 17.86 10.67 8.21
N MET A 84 16.67 10.21 8.57
CA MET A 84 15.88 10.73 9.68
C MET A 84 16.10 9.96 10.99
N ASP A 85 16.81 8.84 10.93
CA ASP A 85 17.33 8.10 12.07
C ASP A 85 18.86 8.20 12.18
N LYS A 86 19.39 7.94 13.38
CA LYS A 86 20.83 7.99 13.67
C LYS A 86 21.33 6.59 13.96
N THR A 87 22.39 6.16 13.31
CA THR A 87 23.04 4.87 13.54
C THR A 87 24.50 5.04 13.96
N LYS A 88 25.07 4.01 14.58
CA LYS A 88 26.48 4.04 15.01
C LYS A 88 27.47 4.10 13.84
N ASN A 89 27.03 3.71 12.64
CA ASN A 89 27.88 3.55 11.46
C ASN A 89 27.64 4.65 10.42
N ASP A 90 26.88 5.70 10.77
CA ASP A 90 26.63 6.81 9.86
C ASP A 90 27.94 7.50 9.50
N ASN A 91 28.10 7.82 8.21
CA ASN A 91 29.27 8.53 7.71
C ASN A 91 29.15 10.04 7.98
N GLU A 92 30.21 10.80 7.69
CA GLU A 92 30.24 12.25 7.96
C GLU A 92 29.21 13.04 7.14
N ASP A 93 28.88 12.58 5.92
CA ASP A 93 27.83 13.18 5.09
C ASP A 93 26.47 13.08 5.81
N VAL A 94 26.09 11.89 6.28
CA VAL A 94 24.84 11.67 7.05
C VAL A 94 24.83 12.45 8.36
N LYS A 95 25.94 12.45 9.11
CA LYS A 95 26.03 13.20 10.38
C LYS A 95 25.86 14.70 10.17
N SER A 96 26.35 15.25 9.05
CA SER A 96 26.21 16.66 8.72
C SER A 96 24.75 17.11 8.58
N TRP A 97 23.83 16.17 8.33
CA TRP A 97 22.40 16.41 8.22
C TRP A 97 21.62 16.20 9.53
N TYR A 98 22.23 15.79 10.65
CA TYR A 98 21.47 15.45 11.86
C TYR A 98 20.61 16.59 12.42
N GLU A 99 21.15 17.80 12.49
CA GLU A 99 20.39 18.97 12.97
C GLU A 99 19.25 19.33 12.00
N GLU A 100 19.53 19.24 10.70
CA GLU A 100 18.54 19.44 9.64
C GLU A 100 17.45 18.36 9.67
N ALA A 101 17.79 17.09 9.90
CA ALA A 101 16.84 15.99 10.05
C ALA A 101 15.90 16.23 11.24
N ASP A 102 16.45 16.63 12.39
CA ASP A 102 15.67 16.98 13.58
C ASP A 102 14.76 18.20 13.33
N ARG A 103 15.23 19.20 12.56
CA ARG A 103 14.42 20.37 12.16
C ARG A 103 13.30 19.96 11.20
N PHE A 104 13.63 19.28 10.11
CA PHE A 104 12.69 18.84 9.07
C PHE A 104 11.59 17.96 9.65
N ALA A 105 11.94 17.04 10.57
CA ALA A 105 10.96 16.20 11.25
C ALA A 105 9.89 17.02 11.99
N LYS A 106 10.31 18.10 12.67
CA LYS A 106 9.43 18.97 13.46
C LYS A 106 8.67 19.96 12.59
N GLU A 107 9.40 20.73 11.77
CA GLU A 107 8.88 21.82 10.96
C GLU A 107 7.89 21.31 9.90
N TYR A 108 8.25 20.23 9.21
CA TYR A 108 7.43 19.65 8.15
C TYR A 108 6.59 18.46 8.63
N LYS A 109 6.56 18.17 9.93
CA LYS A 109 5.75 17.10 10.52
C LYS A 109 5.93 15.77 9.77
N VAL A 110 7.17 15.33 9.60
CA VAL A 110 7.45 14.03 8.97
C VAL A 110 7.10 12.92 9.97
N ARG A 111 5.97 12.22 9.74
CA ARG A 111 5.41 11.21 10.66
C ARG A 111 5.39 9.79 10.10
N ALA A 112 5.71 9.61 8.82
CA ALA A 112 5.75 8.33 8.13
C ALA A 112 6.93 8.28 7.17
N TYR A 113 7.37 7.08 6.81
CA TYR A 113 8.51 6.87 5.92
C TYR A 113 8.17 5.88 4.78
N PRO A 114 8.65 6.11 3.55
CA PRO A 114 9.34 7.32 3.12
C PRO A 114 8.39 8.52 3.06
N THR A 115 8.92 9.71 3.33
CA THR A 115 8.25 10.98 3.00
C THR A 115 9.17 11.75 2.08
N PHE A 116 8.62 12.27 0.99
CA PHE A 116 9.36 13.10 0.05
C PHE A 116 8.82 14.53 0.14
N LEU A 117 9.69 15.48 0.47
CA LEU A 117 9.34 16.88 0.57
C LEU A 117 9.79 17.61 -0.70
N ILE A 118 8.90 18.44 -1.24
CA ILE A 118 9.18 19.23 -2.43
C ILE A 118 9.17 20.70 -2.07
N PHE A 119 10.26 21.38 -2.39
CA PHE A 119 10.40 22.82 -2.22
C PHE A 119 10.51 23.50 -3.58
N ASP A 120 10.00 24.72 -3.69
CA ASP A 120 10.25 25.57 -4.85
C ASP A 120 11.73 25.97 -4.98
N SER A 121 12.09 26.67 -6.05
CA SER A 121 13.46 27.13 -6.29
C SER A 121 13.98 28.14 -5.27
N LYS A 122 13.12 28.66 -4.38
CA LYS A 122 13.49 29.54 -3.26
C LYS A 122 13.65 28.78 -1.94
N GLY A 123 13.35 27.49 -1.92
CA GLY A 123 13.38 26.65 -0.72
C GLY A 123 12.12 26.76 0.14
N THR A 124 10.98 27.20 -0.42
CA THR A 124 9.68 27.17 0.25
C THR A 124 9.02 25.83 0.03
N LEU A 125 8.53 25.16 1.08
CA LEU A 125 7.79 23.91 0.92
C LEU A 125 6.52 24.15 0.10
N VAL A 126 6.28 23.32 -0.91
CA VAL A 126 5.09 23.42 -1.78
C VAL A 126 4.26 22.13 -1.81
N HIS A 127 4.90 20.98 -1.63
CA HIS A 127 4.22 19.69 -1.75
C HIS A 127 4.93 18.61 -0.93
N ARG A 128 4.20 17.54 -0.64
CA ARG A 128 4.74 16.34 0.00
C ARG A 128 4.13 15.10 -0.62
N ILE A 129 4.92 14.04 -0.67
CA ILE A 129 4.50 12.72 -1.09
C ILE A 129 4.77 11.78 0.08
N VAL A 130 3.74 11.08 0.56
CA VAL A 130 3.89 10.12 1.66
C VAL A 130 3.73 8.71 1.12
N GLY A 131 4.72 7.86 1.39
CA GLY A 131 4.80 6.50 0.87
C GLY A 131 5.45 6.40 -0.52
N GLY A 132 6.10 5.27 -0.78
CA GLY A 132 6.71 4.96 -2.07
C GLY A 132 5.70 4.57 -3.14
N GLY A 133 6.20 3.97 -4.22
CA GLY A 133 5.38 3.42 -5.29
C GLY A 133 6.23 2.97 -6.46
N GLU A 134 5.58 2.33 -7.43
CA GLU A 134 6.21 1.99 -8.70
C GLU A 134 6.57 3.26 -9.48
N ALA A 135 7.52 3.12 -10.39
CA ALA A 135 8.19 4.26 -10.99
C ALA A 135 7.25 5.24 -11.72
N ASP A 136 6.24 4.76 -12.47
CA ASP A 136 5.31 5.65 -13.18
C ASP A 136 4.36 6.38 -12.22
N ASP A 137 3.83 5.68 -11.22
CA ASP A 137 2.99 6.28 -10.17
C ASP A 137 3.78 7.30 -9.35
N PHE A 138 5.04 6.99 -9.05
CA PHE A 138 5.91 7.89 -8.29
C PHE A 138 6.25 9.16 -9.08
N ILE A 139 6.56 9.04 -10.38
CA ILE A 139 6.73 10.19 -11.27
C ILE A 139 5.45 11.01 -11.35
N ALA A 140 4.27 10.37 -11.47
CA ALA A 140 2.99 11.07 -11.51
C ALA A 140 2.71 11.86 -10.22
N LYS A 141 3.04 11.29 -9.05
CA LYS A 141 2.96 12.01 -7.76
C LYS A 141 3.90 13.22 -7.74
N ALA A 142 5.14 13.06 -8.18
CA ALA A 142 6.10 14.16 -8.25
C ALA A 142 5.72 15.23 -9.28
N GLN A 143 5.09 14.87 -10.39
CA GLN A 143 4.58 15.83 -11.39
C GLN A 143 3.54 16.79 -10.78
N LYS A 144 2.70 16.32 -9.84
CA LYS A 144 1.74 17.18 -9.12
C LYS A 144 2.43 18.29 -8.31
N SER A 145 3.68 18.09 -7.90
CA SER A 145 4.42 19.12 -7.18
C SER A 145 4.85 20.30 -8.06
N LEU A 146 4.76 20.16 -9.39
CA LEU A 146 5.15 21.18 -10.36
C LEU A 146 4.00 22.12 -10.76
N ASP A 147 2.76 21.79 -10.38
CA ASP A 147 1.56 22.61 -10.66
C ASP A 147 0.99 23.19 -9.35
N PRO A 148 0.94 24.53 -9.18
CA PRO A 148 0.32 25.19 -8.03
C PRO A 148 -1.16 24.84 -7.78
N ASN A 149 -1.86 24.24 -8.74
CA ASN A 149 -3.23 23.76 -8.54
C ASN A 149 -3.29 22.37 -7.90
N THR A 150 -2.17 21.66 -7.82
CA THR A 150 -2.06 20.34 -7.19
C THR A 150 -1.05 20.30 -6.04
N GLN A 151 -0.26 21.35 -5.86
CA GLN A 151 0.61 21.56 -4.70
C GLN A 151 -0.20 21.60 -3.39
N TYR A 152 0.23 20.81 -2.41
CA TYR A 152 -0.52 20.64 -1.16
C TYR A 152 -0.54 21.95 -0.36
N GLU A 153 0.61 22.62 -0.23
CA GLU A 153 0.69 23.88 0.54
C GLU A 153 -0.08 25.01 -0.15
N THR A 154 -0.11 25.03 -1.49
CA THR A 154 -0.92 26.01 -2.25
C THR A 154 -2.42 25.75 -2.10
N LEU A 155 -2.86 24.49 -2.17
CA LEU A 155 -4.25 24.11 -1.93
C LEU A 155 -4.65 24.42 -0.48
N LEU A 156 -3.77 24.18 0.48
CA LEU A 156 -3.99 24.49 1.89
C LEU A 156 -4.17 25.99 2.09
N ALA A 157 -3.32 26.82 1.50
CA ALA A 157 -3.47 28.27 1.54
C ALA A 157 -4.78 28.74 0.90
N LYS A 158 -5.15 28.20 -0.27
CA LYS A 158 -6.43 28.49 -0.95
C LYS A 158 -7.63 28.09 -0.08
N PHE A 159 -7.58 26.91 0.54
CA PHE A 159 -8.65 26.41 1.40
C PHE A 159 -8.78 27.23 2.69
N ASN A 160 -7.67 27.65 3.30
CA ASN A 160 -7.72 28.50 4.49
C ASN A 160 -8.24 29.91 4.17
N ALA A 161 -8.01 30.42 2.96
CA ALA A 161 -8.49 31.72 2.52
C ALA A 161 -10.00 31.71 2.18
N ASP A 162 -10.52 30.61 1.63
CA ASP A 162 -11.95 30.43 1.34
C ASP A 162 -12.39 28.99 1.74
N PRO A 163 -12.62 28.74 3.03
CA PRO A 163 -12.90 27.40 3.55
C PRO A 163 -14.31 26.90 3.18
N THR A 164 -15.14 27.74 2.57
CA THR A 164 -16.51 27.40 2.18
C THR A 164 -16.64 26.96 0.72
N ASN A 165 -15.59 27.18 -0.08
CA ASN A 165 -15.60 26.85 -1.49
C ASN A 165 -15.50 25.34 -1.73
N VAL A 166 -16.59 24.76 -2.22
CA VAL A 166 -16.71 23.31 -2.40
C VAL A 166 -15.66 22.73 -3.36
N ASN A 167 -15.27 23.46 -4.42
CA ASN A 167 -14.30 22.97 -5.40
C ASN A 167 -12.88 22.97 -4.82
N ILE A 168 -12.55 23.98 -4.03
CA ILE A 168 -11.29 24.04 -3.27
C ILE A 168 -11.29 22.92 -2.22
N ALA A 169 -12.39 22.74 -1.48
CA ALA A 169 -12.52 21.69 -0.47
C ALA A 169 -12.36 20.28 -1.07
N LYS A 170 -12.94 19.99 -2.23
CA LYS A 170 -12.72 18.70 -2.93
C LYS A 170 -11.25 18.47 -3.24
N SER A 171 -10.59 19.46 -3.84
CA SER A 171 -9.16 19.38 -4.21
C SER A 171 -8.29 19.22 -2.96
N MET A 172 -8.62 19.95 -1.89
CA MET A 172 -7.92 19.88 -0.62
C MET A 172 -8.11 18.52 0.07
N ALA A 173 -9.31 17.94 0.07
CA ALA A 173 -9.55 16.63 0.66
C ALA A 173 -8.66 15.55 0.01
N ILE A 174 -8.53 15.58 -1.33
CA ILE A 174 -7.66 14.67 -2.07
C ILE A 174 -6.20 14.91 -1.71
N ALA A 175 -5.73 16.16 -1.78
CA ALA A 175 -4.33 16.48 -1.49
C ALA A 175 -3.95 16.19 -0.03
N ALA A 176 -4.85 16.46 0.93
CA ALA A 176 -4.63 16.18 2.35
C ALA A 176 -4.53 14.69 2.64
N LYS A 177 -5.38 13.87 2.00
CA LYS A 177 -5.30 12.41 2.08
C LYS A 177 -3.95 11.90 1.55
N GLU A 178 -3.52 12.37 0.37
CA GLU A 178 -2.22 12.00 -0.23
C GLU A 178 -1.03 12.47 0.62
N ALA A 179 -1.20 13.58 1.35
CA ALA A 179 -0.23 14.18 2.26
C ALA A 179 -0.24 13.59 3.69
N TYR A 180 -1.10 12.61 3.99
CA TYR A 180 -1.33 12.05 5.33
C TYR A 180 -1.77 13.08 6.39
N ASP A 181 -2.41 14.17 5.97
CA ASP A 181 -2.98 15.17 6.87
C ASP A 181 -4.47 14.87 7.13
N GLN A 182 -4.72 14.00 8.11
CA GLN A 182 -6.07 13.56 8.48
C GLN A 182 -6.95 14.71 9.00
N GLU A 183 -6.36 15.71 9.66
CA GLU A 183 -7.12 16.83 10.23
C GLU A 183 -7.67 17.72 9.12
N THR A 184 -6.81 18.16 8.20
CA THR A 184 -7.23 18.97 7.05
C THR A 184 -8.14 18.17 6.13
N GLN A 185 -7.86 16.89 5.93
CA GLN A 185 -8.72 16.00 5.15
C GLN A 185 -10.15 16.00 5.71
N ALA A 186 -10.32 15.70 7.01
CA ALA A 186 -11.65 15.64 7.64
C ALA A 186 -12.39 16.99 7.57
N LYS A 187 -11.67 18.12 7.75
CA LYS A 187 -12.25 19.46 7.59
C LYS A 187 -12.77 19.70 6.17
N ALA A 188 -11.95 19.40 5.17
CA ALA A 188 -12.29 19.60 3.77
C ALA A 188 -13.44 18.67 3.31
N GLU A 189 -13.41 17.40 3.70
CA GLU A 189 -14.51 16.45 3.47
C GLU A 189 -15.80 16.93 4.13
N GLY A 190 -15.73 17.45 5.35
CA GLY A 190 -16.87 18.04 6.07
C GLY A 190 -17.52 19.19 5.32
N VAL A 191 -16.73 20.09 4.72
CA VAL A 191 -17.23 21.19 3.86
C VAL A 191 -17.95 20.64 2.65
N VAL A 192 -17.35 19.67 1.93
CA VAL A 192 -17.98 19.06 0.74
C VAL A 192 -19.33 18.44 1.10
N LEU A 193 -19.40 17.68 2.20
CA LEU A 193 -20.62 17.04 2.68
C LEU A 193 -21.67 18.05 3.19
N ALA A 194 -21.26 19.25 3.61
CA ALA A 194 -22.17 20.31 4.04
C ALA A 194 -22.73 21.11 2.86
N SER A 195 -21.94 21.28 1.80
CA SER A 195 -22.30 22.12 0.64
C SER A 195 -23.10 21.39 -0.43
N LEU A 196 -22.95 20.07 -0.58
CA LEU A 196 -23.61 19.30 -1.63
C LEU A 196 -24.93 18.69 -1.15
N SER A 197 -25.95 18.73 -2.01
CA SER A 197 -27.19 17.97 -1.80
C SER A 197 -26.95 16.45 -1.96
N THR A 198 -27.91 15.64 -1.53
CA THR A 198 -27.87 14.18 -1.69
C THR A 198 -27.67 13.76 -3.16
N ASP A 199 -28.28 14.45 -4.11
CA ASP A 199 -28.13 14.08 -5.53
C ASP A 199 -26.78 14.53 -6.11
N GLN A 200 -26.20 15.62 -5.58
CA GLN A 200 -24.90 16.12 -6.01
C GLN A 200 -23.73 15.33 -5.42
N ILE A 201 -23.88 14.75 -4.23
CA ILE A 201 -22.84 13.96 -3.57
C ILE A 201 -22.76 12.52 -4.11
N PHE A 202 -23.88 11.93 -4.54
CA PHE A 202 -23.88 10.60 -5.18
C PHE A 202 -23.57 10.71 -6.67
N THR A 203 -22.29 10.93 -7.00
CA THR A 203 -21.75 10.92 -8.36
C THR A 203 -20.46 10.12 -8.40
N LYS A 204 -20.10 9.58 -9.58
CA LYS A 204 -18.84 8.82 -9.76
C LYS A 204 -17.61 9.61 -9.30
N GLU A 205 -17.60 10.92 -9.53
CA GLU A 205 -16.53 11.84 -9.11
C GLU A 205 -16.36 11.87 -7.58
N ASN A 206 -17.47 11.85 -6.83
CA ASN A 206 -17.45 12.02 -5.38
C ASN A 206 -17.37 10.71 -4.59
N VAL A 207 -17.55 9.54 -5.22
CA VAL A 207 -17.60 8.24 -4.50
C VAL A 207 -16.35 7.99 -3.65
N SER A 208 -15.15 8.29 -4.16
CA SER A 208 -13.92 8.05 -3.41
C SER A 208 -13.83 8.93 -2.16
N LEU A 209 -14.23 10.20 -2.28
CA LEU A 209 -14.31 11.13 -1.15
C LEU A 209 -15.38 10.67 -0.15
N LEU A 210 -16.55 10.23 -0.63
CA LEU A 210 -17.64 9.78 0.23
C LEU A 210 -17.25 8.53 1.03
N LEU A 211 -16.62 7.54 0.39
CA LEU A 211 -16.07 6.36 1.05
C LEU A 211 -15.01 6.72 2.10
N SER A 212 -14.14 7.66 1.75
CA SER A 212 -13.08 8.17 2.63
C SER A 212 -13.67 8.82 3.89
N ALA A 213 -14.64 9.72 3.73
CA ALA A 213 -15.30 10.42 4.82
C ALA A 213 -16.22 9.51 5.66
N ALA A 214 -16.68 8.40 5.10
CA ALA A 214 -17.55 7.43 5.77
C ALA A 214 -16.78 6.39 6.61
N ASN A 215 -15.45 6.49 6.72
CA ASN A 215 -14.61 5.53 7.43
C ASN A 215 -14.75 5.57 8.98
N VAL A 216 -15.55 6.49 9.51
CA VAL A 216 -15.93 6.58 10.92
C VAL A 216 -17.41 6.19 11.07
N VAL A 217 -17.69 5.23 11.94
CA VAL A 217 -19.06 4.79 12.28
C VAL A 217 -19.87 6.00 12.77
N ASP A 218 -21.12 6.10 12.31
CA ASP A 218 -22.05 7.19 12.62
C ASP A 218 -21.62 8.59 12.14
N SER A 219 -20.56 8.71 11.33
CA SER A 219 -20.23 9.96 10.64
C SER A 219 -21.36 10.43 9.70
N LYS A 220 -21.34 11.71 9.30
CA LYS A 220 -22.32 12.24 8.35
C LYS A 220 -22.33 11.45 7.03
N ALA A 221 -21.14 11.13 6.50
CA ALA A 221 -21.00 10.34 5.28
C ALA A 221 -21.46 8.88 5.46
N PHE A 222 -21.15 8.26 6.61
CA PHE A 222 -21.64 6.92 6.94
C PHE A 222 -23.18 6.88 6.92
N ASN A 223 -23.83 7.80 7.62
CA ASN A 223 -25.29 7.87 7.67
C ASN A 223 -25.89 8.17 6.29
N LEU A 224 -25.26 9.05 5.51
CA LEU A 224 -25.68 9.35 4.15
C LEU A 224 -25.70 8.09 3.26
N ILE A 225 -24.65 7.26 3.30
CA ILE A 225 -24.61 5.97 2.57
C ILE A 225 -25.66 5.00 3.12
N LYS A 226 -25.74 4.85 4.45
CA LYS A 226 -26.69 3.96 5.12
C LYS A 226 -28.14 4.27 4.77
N ASP A 227 -28.48 5.55 4.67
CA ASP A 227 -29.84 6.00 4.40
C ASP A 227 -30.17 6.04 2.89
N ASN A 228 -29.16 5.91 2.01
CA ASN A 228 -29.32 5.96 0.56
C ASN A 228 -28.52 4.86 -0.18
N PRO A 229 -28.64 3.57 0.19
CA PRO A 229 -27.78 2.50 -0.34
C PRO A 229 -27.91 2.34 -1.86
N ALA A 230 -29.13 2.48 -2.40
CA ALA A 230 -29.37 2.39 -3.85
C ALA A 230 -28.69 3.51 -4.64
N LYS A 231 -28.66 4.74 -4.10
CA LYS A 231 -27.96 5.86 -4.75
C LYS A 231 -26.45 5.64 -4.75
N PHE A 232 -25.92 5.15 -3.62
CA PHE A 232 -24.51 4.79 -3.52
C PHE A 232 -24.14 3.67 -4.51
N ASP A 233 -24.91 2.58 -4.52
CA ASP A 233 -24.65 1.42 -5.37
C ASP A 233 -24.76 1.72 -6.88
N ALA A 234 -25.53 2.73 -7.26
CA ALA A 234 -25.64 3.20 -8.65
C ALA A 234 -24.38 3.92 -9.14
N VAL A 235 -23.60 4.53 -8.23
CA VAL A 235 -22.38 5.28 -8.58
C VAL A 235 -21.09 4.57 -8.20
N SER A 236 -21.15 3.63 -7.27
CA SER A 236 -20.02 2.83 -6.82
C SER A 236 -19.95 1.49 -7.57
N GLU A 237 -19.00 1.39 -8.49
CA GLU A 237 -18.86 0.20 -9.35
C GLU A 237 -18.30 -1.01 -8.60
N LYS A 238 -17.33 -0.79 -7.70
CA LYS A 238 -16.55 -1.86 -7.06
C LYS A 238 -17.02 -2.22 -5.65
N VAL A 239 -17.66 -1.29 -4.95
CA VAL A 239 -18.00 -1.42 -3.53
C VAL A 239 -19.50 -1.24 -3.38
N LYS A 240 -20.16 -2.18 -2.70
CA LYS A 240 -21.58 -2.05 -2.36
C LYS A 240 -21.75 -1.41 -0.99
N ALA A 241 -22.82 -0.63 -0.82
CA ALA A 241 -23.14 0.09 0.41
C ALA A 241 -23.16 -0.88 1.60
N ASN A 242 -23.88 -2.00 1.48
CA ASN A 242 -23.96 -2.97 2.57
C ASN A 242 -22.60 -3.58 2.92
N ASP A 243 -21.80 -3.96 1.92
CA ASP A 243 -20.48 -4.56 2.15
C ASP A 243 -19.55 -3.57 2.87
N PHE A 244 -19.53 -2.31 2.43
CA PHE A 244 -18.75 -1.25 3.09
C PHE A 244 -19.19 -1.01 4.54
N LEU A 245 -20.49 -0.76 4.74
CA LEU A 245 -21.03 -0.44 6.07
C LEU A 245 -20.87 -1.61 7.04
N SER A 246 -21.18 -2.84 6.60
CA SER A 246 -21.06 -4.03 7.44
C SER A 246 -19.63 -4.34 7.84
N GLN A 247 -18.66 -4.23 6.91
CA GLN A 247 -17.24 -4.42 7.20
C GLN A 247 -16.75 -3.40 8.22
N LEU A 248 -17.13 -2.13 8.08
CA LEU A 248 -16.75 -1.07 9.01
C LEU A 248 -17.34 -1.32 10.41
N LEU A 249 -18.64 -1.63 10.49
CA LEU A 249 -19.34 -1.89 11.75
C LEU A 249 -18.73 -3.08 12.51
N VAL A 250 -18.59 -4.22 11.83
CA VAL A 250 -18.03 -5.44 12.43
C VAL A 250 -16.58 -5.22 12.87
N SER A 251 -15.76 -4.62 12.00
CA SER A 251 -14.35 -4.37 12.31
C SER A 251 -14.20 -3.41 13.49
N ASN A 252 -15.02 -2.36 13.55
CA ASN A 252 -14.99 -1.40 14.67
C ASN A 252 -15.39 -2.08 15.99
N ALA A 253 -16.47 -2.85 16.00
CA ALA A 253 -16.94 -3.55 17.19
C ALA A 253 -15.90 -4.55 17.72
N VAL A 254 -15.35 -5.38 16.83
CA VAL A 254 -14.33 -6.39 17.19
C VAL A 254 -13.04 -5.70 17.67
N ASN A 255 -12.53 -4.72 16.93
CA ASN A 255 -11.28 -4.03 17.30
C ASN A 255 -11.39 -3.25 18.60
N THR A 256 -12.58 -2.70 18.91
CA THR A 256 -12.84 -2.03 20.20
C THR A 256 -12.67 -3.02 21.35
N LYS A 257 -13.27 -4.21 21.24
CA LYS A 257 -13.11 -5.28 22.25
C LYS A 257 -11.67 -5.77 22.35
N ILE A 258 -10.97 -5.97 21.23
CA ILE A 258 -9.54 -6.33 21.24
C ILE A 258 -8.70 -5.30 21.98
N ARG A 259 -8.89 -4.00 21.69
CA ARG A 259 -8.16 -2.90 22.37
C ARG A 259 -8.47 -2.86 23.87
N ALA A 260 -9.72 -3.13 24.24
CA ALA A 260 -10.17 -3.25 25.63
C ALA A 260 -9.73 -4.57 26.29
N LYS A 261 -9.11 -5.50 25.55
CA LYS A 261 -8.74 -6.86 26.00
C LYS A 261 -9.95 -7.67 26.50
N GLU A 262 -11.12 -7.42 25.94
CA GLU A 262 -12.34 -8.16 26.20
C GLU A 262 -12.46 -9.39 25.30
N THR A 263 -13.20 -10.39 25.77
CA THR A 263 -13.61 -11.53 24.95
C THR A 263 -14.51 -11.06 23.81
N VAL A 264 -14.20 -11.48 22.58
CA VAL A 264 -15.03 -11.23 21.41
C VAL A 264 -16.06 -12.36 21.26
N ASP A 265 -17.33 -12.03 21.41
CA ASP A 265 -18.47 -12.89 21.06
C ASP A 265 -19.16 -12.33 19.82
N PHE A 266 -18.97 -12.98 18.69
CA PHE A 266 -19.55 -12.58 17.41
C PHE A 266 -21.09 -12.63 17.44
N THR A 267 -21.69 -13.53 18.21
CA THR A 267 -23.16 -13.63 18.30
C THR A 267 -23.74 -12.40 19.01
N SER A 268 -23.10 -11.96 20.11
CA SER A 268 -23.51 -10.72 20.79
C SER A 268 -23.31 -9.50 19.90
N ILE A 269 -22.16 -9.40 19.24
CA ILE A 269 -21.84 -8.28 18.32
C ILE A 269 -22.87 -8.22 17.19
N GLU A 270 -23.17 -9.34 16.53
CA GLU A 270 -24.17 -9.39 15.46
C GLU A 270 -25.56 -8.93 15.95
N LYS A 271 -25.97 -9.38 17.15
CA LYS A 271 -27.25 -8.98 17.74
C LYS A 271 -27.31 -7.48 18.04
N GLU A 272 -26.25 -6.93 18.64
CA GLU A 272 -26.14 -5.50 18.95
C GLU A 272 -26.15 -4.66 17.67
N LEU A 273 -25.39 -5.07 16.64
CA LEU A 273 -25.34 -4.38 15.36
C LEU A 273 -26.68 -4.46 14.63
N ALA A 274 -27.36 -5.61 14.63
CA ALA A 274 -28.69 -5.76 14.01
C ALA A 274 -29.75 -4.89 14.71
N GLN A 275 -29.65 -4.70 16.03
CA GLN A 275 -30.54 -3.82 16.77
C GLN A 275 -30.27 -2.34 16.43
N LYS A 276 -29.00 -1.92 16.34
CA LYS A 276 -28.61 -0.53 16.09
C LYS A 276 -28.72 -0.13 14.61
N TYR A 277 -28.49 -1.07 13.71
CA TYR A 277 -28.44 -0.86 12.26
C TYR A 277 -29.28 -1.92 11.51
N PRO A 278 -30.62 -1.91 11.67
CA PRO A 278 -31.49 -2.96 11.16
C PRO A 278 -31.50 -3.09 9.62
N THR A 279 -31.03 -2.07 8.91
CA THR A 279 -30.94 -2.06 7.43
C THR A 279 -29.60 -2.57 6.90
N VAL A 280 -28.61 -2.85 7.77
CA VAL A 280 -27.28 -3.32 7.37
C VAL A 280 -27.15 -4.81 7.70
N ASN A 281 -27.00 -5.65 6.69
CA ASN A 281 -26.73 -7.07 6.88
C ASN A 281 -25.25 -7.31 7.17
N THR A 282 -24.95 -7.67 8.42
CA THR A 282 -23.58 -7.90 8.92
C THR A 282 -23.09 -9.34 8.85
N GLU A 283 -23.93 -10.28 8.40
CA GLU A 283 -23.62 -11.71 8.47
C GLU A 283 -22.33 -12.07 7.71
N LYS A 284 -22.21 -11.62 6.46
CA LYS A 284 -21.04 -11.90 5.63
C LYS A 284 -19.77 -11.31 6.25
N ALA A 285 -19.81 -10.05 6.65
CA ALA A 285 -18.67 -9.35 7.26
C ALA A 285 -18.25 -9.99 8.58
N SER A 286 -19.20 -10.46 9.40
CA SER A 286 -18.91 -11.18 10.64
C SER A 286 -18.19 -12.50 10.37
N LEU A 287 -18.72 -13.32 9.44
CA LEU A 287 -18.10 -14.60 9.09
C LEU A 287 -16.70 -14.42 8.47
N GLU A 288 -16.49 -13.35 7.72
CA GLU A 288 -15.17 -13.00 7.16
C GLU A 288 -14.17 -12.55 8.26
N MET A 289 -14.66 -11.87 9.30
CA MET A 289 -13.82 -11.35 10.39
C MET A 289 -13.39 -12.43 11.40
N GLN A 290 -14.21 -13.44 11.64
CA GLN A 290 -13.94 -14.52 12.60
C GLN A 290 -12.57 -15.21 12.41
N PRO A 291 -12.21 -15.73 11.23
CA PRO A 291 -10.92 -16.40 11.05
C PRO A 291 -9.73 -15.44 11.25
N ARG A 292 -9.88 -14.15 10.89
CA ARG A 292 -8.85 -13.12 11.16
C ARG A 292 -8.66 -12.91 12.66
N TYR A 293 -9.74 -12.80 13.42
CA TYR A 293 -9.70 -12.68 14.88
C TYR A 293 -9.05 -13.90 15.54
N TYR A 294 -9.44 -15.11 15.13
CA TYR A 294 -8.88 -16.34 15.70
C TYR A 294 -7.41 -16.55 15.32
N GLY A 295 -7.00 -16.12 14.12
CA GLY A 295 -5.58 -16.05 13.75
C GLY A 295 -4.79 -15.09 14.63
N TYR A 296 -5.32 -13.87 14.84
CA TYR A 296 -4.70 -12.86 15.70
C TYR A 296 -4.53 -13.35 17.15
N THR A 297 -5.54 -14.05 17.68
CA THR A 297 -5.52 -14.64 19.04
C THR A 297 -4.82 -16.01 19.11
N LYS A 298 -4.26 -16.49 17.99
CA LYS A 298 -3.58 -17.79 17.84
C LYS A 298 -4.45 -19.01 18.19
N ASN A 299 -5.78 -18.87 18.09
CA ASN A 299 -6.73 -19.96 18.23
C ASN A 299 -6.95 -20.63 16.85
N TYR A 300 -6.01 -21.46 16.43
CA TYR A 300 -6.05 -22.09 15.10
C TYR A 300 -7.22 -23.05 14.87
N PRO A 301 -7.69 -23.85 15.86
CA PRO A 301 -8.94 -24.59 15.71
C PRO A 301 -10.16 -23.69 15.46
N GLY A 302 -10.26 -22.56 16.18
CA GLY A 302 -11.31 -21.56 15.94
C GLY A 302 -11.21 -20.92 14.54
N LEU A 303 -9.99 -20.62 14.08
CA LEU A 303 -9.75 -20.14 12.71
C LEU A 303 -10.23 -21.18 11.69
N ARG A 304 -9.86 -22.45 11.86
CA ARG A 304 -10.29 -23.55 10.98
C ARG A 304 -11.81 -23.62 10.89
N ASP A 305 -12.48 -23.69 12.03
CA ASP A 305 -13.93 -23.90 12.06
C ASP A 305 -14.68 -22.71 11.47
N SER A 306 -14.24 -21.49 11.80
CA SER A 306 -14.84 -20.26 11.25
C SER A 306 -14.57 -20.07 9.76
N PHE A 307 -13.36 -20.39 9.27
CA PHE A 307 -13.05 -20.29 7.85
C PHE A 307 -13.80 -21.34 7.02
N ASN A 308 -13.92 -22.57 7.52
CA ASN A 308 -14.77 -23.61 6.90
C ASN A 308 -16.23 -23.16 6.80
N LYS A 309 -16.76 -22.54 7.86
CA LYS A 309 -18.11 -21.95 7.85
C LYS A 309 -18.24 -20.84 6.80
N TYR A 310 -17.22 -19.98 6.68
CA TYR A 310 -17.19 -18.93 5.66
C TYR A 310 -17.13 -19.49 4.24
N ILE A 311 -16.27 -20.46 3.96
CA ILE A 311 -16.18 -21.17 2.66
C ILE A 311 -17.51 -21.83 2.30
N ALA A 312 -18.15 -22.51 3.25
CA ALA A 312 -19.41 -23.21 3.00
C ALA A 312 -20.53 -22.27 2.51
N LYS A 313 -20.52 -21.02 2.94
CA LYS A 313 -21.55 -20.03 2.57
C LYS A 313 -21.13 -19.09 1.44
N TYR A 314 -19.86 -18.70 1.39
CA TYR A 314 -19.33 -17.66 0.50
C TYR A 314 -18.13 -18.11 -0.33
N GLY A 315 -17.82 -19.40 -0.43
CA GLY A 315 -16.64 -19.92 -1.12
C GLY A 315 -16.51 -19.51 -2.60
N SER A 316 -17.62 -19.17 -3.26
CA SER A 316 -17.60 -18.61 -4.62
C SER A 316 -16.95 -17.23 -4.70
N THR A 317 -17.03 -16.43 -3.63
CA THR A 317 -16.46 -15.07 -3.58
C THR A 317 -15.01 -15.03 -3.12
N ILE A 318 -14.49 -16.12 -2.56
CA ILE A 318 -13.12 -16.21 -2.04
C ILE A 318 -12.15 -16.42 -3.19
N THR A 319 -11.07 -15.64 -3.22
CA THR A 319 -9.99 -15.73 -4.21
C THR A 319 -9.05 -16.90 -3.93
N ALA A 320 -8.28 -17.32 -4.95
CA ALA A 320 -7.23 -18.32 -4.76
C ALA A 320 -6.19 -17.85 -3.72
N ALA A 321 -5.74 -16.60 -3.83
CA ALA A 321 -4.80 -16.00 -2.89
C ALA A 321 -5.28 -16.04 -1.42
N GLU A 322 -6.55 -15.72 -1.15
CA GLU A 322 -7.09 -15.78 0.21
C GLU A 322 -7.12 -17.20 0.78
N LEU A 323 -7.52 -18.20 -0.02
CA LEU A 323 -7.48 -19.61 0.36
C LEU A 323 -6.04 -20.05 0.67
N ASN A 324 -5.10 -19.68 -0.20
CA ASN A 324 -3.69 -20.00 -0.02
C ASN A 324 -3.10 -19.38 1.24
N ASN A 325 -3.33 -18.08 1.45
CA ASN A 325 -2.83 -17.35 2.61
C ASN A 325 -3.33 -17.95 3.92
N MET A 326 -4.60 -18.37 3.96
CA MET A 326 -5.17 -19.03 5.13
C MET A 326 -4.58 -20.43 5.35
N ALA A 327 -4.37 -21.19 4.28
CA ALA A 327 -3.73 -22.51 4.33
C ALA A 327 -2.27 -22.41 4.82
N TRP A 328 -1.52 -21.44 4.32
CA TRP A 328 -0.15 -21.16 4.76
C TRP A 328 -0.08 -20.77 6.23
N SER A 329 -0.98 -19.89 6.70
CA SER A 329 -1.04 -19.51 8.13
C SER A 329 -1.22 -20.72 9.05
N ILE A 330 -2.10 -21.67 8.68
CA ILE A 330 -2.26 -22.92 9.41
C ILE A 330 -1.03 -23.82 9.30
N PHE A 331 -0.43 -23.93 8.11
CA PHE A 331 0.78 -24.72 7.89
C PHE A 331 1.95 -24.25 8.75
N GLU A 332 2.11 -22.95 8.98
CA GLU A 332 3.19 -22.45 9.82
C GLU A 332 2.92 -22.62 11.31
N ASN A 333 1.65 -22.55 11.73
CA ASN A 333 1.35 -22.26 13.13
C ASN A 333 0.48 -23.29 13.86
N CYS A 334 -0.30 -24.13 13.17
CA CYS A 334 -1.14 -25.13 13.83
C CYS A 334 -0.48 -26.53 13.78
N ASN A 335 -0.39 -27.22 14.92
CA ASN A 335 0.10 -28.60 15.00
C ASN A 335 -1.02 -29.66 15.02
N ASP A 336 -2.29 -29.23 15.12
CA ASP A 336 -3.44 -30.13 15.10
C ASP A 336 -3.60 -30.78 13.70
N PRO A 337 -3.61 -32.12 13.58
CA PRO A 337 -3.86 -32.81 12.32
C PRO A 337 -5.15 -32.36 11.61
N ALA A 338 -6.20 -31.99 12.34
CA ALA A 338 -7.45 -31.51 11.76
C ALA A 338 -7.31 -30.11 11.14
N CYS A 339 -6.48 -29.22 11.70
CA CYS A 339 -6.10 -27.97 11.04
C CYS A 339 -5.41 -28.25 9.70
N LEU A 340 -4.40 -29.13 9.70
CA LEU A 340 -3.61 -29.42 8.51
C LEU A 340 -4.43 -30.03 7.38
N LYS A 341 -5.37 -30.91 7.71
CA LYS A 341 -6.32 -31.47 6.74
C LYS A 341 -7.19 -30.38 6.09
N ALA A 342 -7.75 -29.47 6.90
CA ALA A 342 -8.53 -28.37 6.37
C ALA A 342 -7.68 -27.43 5.49
N ALA A 343 -6.44 -27.12 5.90
CA ALA A 343 -5.53 -26.33 5.08
C ALA A 343 -5.20 -27.00 3.74
N ALA A 344 -5.08 -28.33 3.71
CA ALA A 344 -4.90 -29.08 2.47
C ALA A 344 -6.11 -28.94 1.54
N GLU A 345 -7.33 -28.98 2.09
CA GLU A 345 -8.57 -28.75 1.32
C GLU A 345 -8.64 -27.32 0.77
N TRP A 346 -8.30 -26.31 1.57
CA TRP A 346 -8.30 -24.91 1.12
C TRP A 346 -7.24 -24.66 0.04
N SER A 347 -6.03 -25.21 0.24
CA SER A 347 -4.95 -25.10 -0.73
C SER A 347 -5.29 -25.82 -2.04
N LYS A 348 -5.99 -26.97 -1.97
CA LYS A 348 -6.55 -27.63 -3.16
C LYS A 348 -7.55 -26.72 -3.89
N LEU A 349 -8.49 -26.10 -3.18
CA LEU A 349 -9.44 -25.14 -3.78
C LEU A 349 -8.74 -23.95 -4.44
N SER A 350 -7.64 -23.46 -3.86
CA SER A 350 -6.82 -22.40 -4.46
C SER A 350 -6.26 -22.85 -5.83
N ASN A 351 -5.67 -24.05 -5.89
CA ASN A 351 -5.10 -24.62 -7.11
C ASN A 351 -6.18 -24.95 -8.17
N GLU A 352 -7.42 -25.22 -7.76
CA GLU A 352 -8.55 -25.42 -8.68
C GLU A 352 -9.02 -24.11 -9.32
N LYS A 353 -9.02 -23.01 -8.54
CA LYS A 353 -9.40 -21.66 -9.01
C LYS A 353 -8.35 -21.04 -9.92
N GLU A 354 -7.08 -21.21 -9.59
CA GLU A 354 -5.96 -20.68 -10.35
C GLU A 354 -4.92 -21.78 -10.55
N LYS A 355 -4.99 -22.41 -11.72
CA LYS A 355 -4.15 -23.54 -12.08
C LYS A 355 -2.73 -23.08 -12.37
N ASP A 356 -1.77 -23.95 -12.08
CA ASP A 356 -0.37 -23.80 -12.46
C ASP A 356 0.31 -22.53 -11.89
N ALA A 357 -0.20 -22.02 -10.77
CA ALA A 357 0.47 -20.99 -9.98
C ALA A 357 1.52 -21.64 -9.05
N PRO A 358 2.83 -21.38 -9.22
CA PRO A 358 3.88 -22.04 -8.43
C PRO A 358 3.71 -21.89 -6.92
N MET A 359 3.33 -20.70 -6.45
CA MET A 359 3.11 -20.40 -5.03
C MET A 359 2.02 -21.27 -4.38
N TYR A 360 0.93 -21.53 -5.09
CA TYR A 360 -0.18 -22.34 -4.56
C TYR A 360 0.17 -23.84 -4.57
N LEU A 361 0.96 -24.27 -5.55
CA LEU A 361 1.48 -25.64 -5.61
C LEU A 361 2.49 -25.88 -4.47
N ASP A 362 3.38 -24.92 -4.19
CA ASP A 362 4.35 -25.02 -3.10
C ASP A 362 3.68 -25.07 -1.71
N THR A 363 2.69 -24.22 -1.48
CA THR A 363 1.89 -24.27 -0.24
C THR A 363 1.23 -25.64 -0.09
N PHE A 364 0.64 -26.17 -1.17
CA PHE A 364 0.00 -27.49 -1.14
C PHE A 364 1.02 -28.61 -0.88
N ALA A 365 2.18 -28.57 -1.54
CA ALA A 365 3.24 -29.54 -1.34
C ALA A 365 3.74 -29.56 0.11
N ASN A 366 3.96 -28.40 0.72
CA ASN A 366 4.37 -28.26 2.11
C ASN A 366 3.34 -28.86 3.09
N ILE A 367 2.05 -28.59 2.88
CA ILE A 367 0.98 -29.16 3.71
C ILE A 367 0.91 -30.68 3.55
N LEU A 368 0.93 -31.19 2.31
CA LEU A 368 0.94 -32.64 2.03
C LEU A 368 2.13 -33.32 2.72
N TYR A 369 3.31 -32.69 2.66
CA TYR A 369 4.51 -33.21 3.29
C TYR A 369 4.36 -33.32 4.81
N ARG A 370 3.80 -32.28 5.44
CA ARG A 370 3.54 -32.24 6.89
C ARG A 370 2.45 -33.23 7.33
N LEU A 371 1.52 -33.56 6.44
CA LEU A 371 0.52 -34.63 6.62
C LEU A 371 1.09 -36.05 6.39
N GLY A 372 2.34 -36.17 5.94
CA GLY A 372 3.01 -37.45 5.69
C GLY A 372 2.81 -38.00 4.27
N GLU A 373 2.15 -37.27 3.38
CA GLU A 373 1.94 -37.64 1.97
C GLU A 373 3.18 -37.32 1.10
N LYS A 374 4.34 -37.85 1.50
CA LYS A 374 5.66 -37.45 0.99
C LYS A 374 5.80 -37.54 -0.54
N GLU A 375 5.37 -38.64 -1.14
CA GLU A 375 5.48 -38.82 -2.59
C GLU A 375 4.66 -37.80 -3.38
N LYS A 376 3.44 -37.50 -2.90
CA LYS A 376 2.58 -36.50 -3.53
C LYS A 376 3.16 -35.10 -3.34
N ALA A 377 3.65 -34.79 -2.15
CA ALA A 377 4.31 -33.51 -1.87
C ALA A 377 5.49 -33.25 -2.81
N ILE A 378 6.40 -34.23 -2.95
CA ILE A 378 7.57 -34.14 -3.84
C ILE A 378 7.13 -33.90 -5.28
N LYS A 379 6.16 -34.66 -5.80
CA LYS A 379 5.65 -34.48 -7.17
C LYS A 379 5.02 -33.11 -7.38
N THR A 380 4.23 -32.62 -6.41
CA THR A 380 3.61 -31.29 -6.47
C THR A 380 4.69 -30.20 -6.45
N GLN A 381 5.72 -30.32 -5.63
CA GLN A 381 6.81 -29.36 -5.55
C GLN A 381 7.66 -29.36 -6.83
N GLU A 382 7.93 -30.53 -7.41
CA GLU A 382 8.61 -30.63 -8.71
C GLU A 382 7.81 -29.94 -9.83
N LYS A 383 6.47 -30.05 -9.79
CA LYS A 383 5.59 -29.29 -10.69
C LYS A 383 5.67 -27.78 -10.44
N ALA A 384 5.68 -27.33 -9.18
CA ALA A 384 5.83 -25.90 -8.88
C ALA A 384 7.13 -25.35 -9.48
N ILE A 385 8.24 -26.06 -9.29
CA ILE A 385 9.57 -25.68 -9.78
C ILE A 385 9.64 -25.63 -11.32
N SER A 386 8.93 -26.53 -12.02
CA SER A 386 8.96 -26.55 -13.50
C SER A 386 8.24 -25.36 -14.13
N LEU A 387 7.37 -24.69 -13.38
CA LEU A 387 6.59 -23.53 -13.80
C LEU A 387 7.28 -22.19 -13.50
N ILE A 388 8.39 -22.19 -12.74
CA ILE A 388 9.15 -20.99 -12.39
C ILE A 388 10.23 -20.73 -13.45
N THR A 389 10.19 -19.53 -14.04
CA THR A 389 11.18 -19.04 -15.01
C THR A 389 12.29 -18.21 -14.37
N ASP A 390 11.99 -17.50 -13.28
CA ASP A 390 12.97 -16.70 -12.55
C ASP A 390 13.93 -17.57 -11.73
N ALA A 391 15.23 -17.43 -11.98
CA ALA A 391 16.23 -18.29 -11.36
C ALA A 391 16.32 -18.09 -9.84
N THR A 392 16.20 -16.84 -9.37
CA THR A 392 16.30 -16.50 -7.94
C THR A 392 15.10 -17.03 -7.16
N GLN A 393 13.89 -16.81 -7.66
CA GLN A 393 12.68 -17.39 -7.07
C GLN A 393 12.75 -18.92 -7.03
N LYS A 394 13.28 -19.54 -8.09
CA LYS A 394 13.38 -21.01 -8.19
C LYS A 394 14.26 -21.64 -7.11
N GLU A 395 15.29 -20.94 -6.64
CA GLU A 395 16.22 -21.45 -5.61
C GLU A 395 15.49 -21.79 -4.31
N GLU A 396 14.55 -20.96 -3.87
CA GLU A 396 13.79 -21.18 -2.63
C GLU A 396 12.96 -22.47 -2.71
N TYR A 397 12.31 -22.70 -3.86
CA TYR A 397 11.46 -23.88 -4.09
C TYR A 397 12.30 -25.16 -4.19
N VAL A 398 13.48 -25.07 -4.81
CA VAL A 398 14.45 -26.18 -4.87
C VAL A 398 14.94 -26.52 -3.47
N ALA A 399 15.25 -25.54 -2.63
CA ALA A 399 15.66 -25.77 -1.25
C ALA A 399 14.58 -26.52 -0.45
N THR A 400 13.31 -26.12 -0.60
CA THR A 400 12.16 -26.82 -0.02
C THR A 400 12.07 -28.27 -0.51
N LEU A 401 12.21 -28.52 -1.82
CA LEU A 401 12.21 -29.87 -2.39
C LEU A 401 13.34 -30.74 -1.82
N GLN A 402 14.54 -30.18 -1.63
CA GLN A 402 15.66 -30.93 -1.06
C GLN A 402 15.40 -31.34 0.39
N LYS A 403 14.81 -30.45 1.20
CA LYS A 403 14.38 -30.79 2.56
C LYS A 403 13.37 -31.94 2.55
N MET A 404 12.36 -31.88 1.68
CA MET A 404 11.36 -32.94 1.54
C MET A 404 12.00 -34.29 1.17
N LYS A 405 12.95 -34.32 0.21
CA LYS A 405 13.67 -35.53 -0.21
C LYS A 405 14.54 -36.12 0.90
N LYS A 406 15.11 -35.28 1.77
CA LYS A 406 15.93 -35.69 2.92
C LYS A 406 15.11 -36.10 4.15
N GLY A 407 13.79 -35.92 4.14
CA GLY A 407 12.97 -36.18 5.33
C GLY A 407 13.08 -35.07 6.39
N GLU A 408 13.61 -33.90 6.04
CA GLU A 408 13.76 -32.75 6.93
C GLU A 408 12.47 -31.94 7.00
N LYS A 409 12.25 -31.19 8.09
CA LYS A 409 11.10 -30.30 8.20
C LYS A 409 11.21 -29.13 7.21
N THR A 410 10.08 -28.72 6.65
CA THR A 410 9.96 -27.52 5.82
C THR A 410 9.31 -26.34 6.55
N TRP A 411 8.93 -26.53 7.82
CA TRP A 411 8.39 -25.52 8.73
C TRP A 411 9.33 -25.33 9.93
N GLN A 412 9.08 -24.27 10.72
CA GLN A 412 9.88 -23.93 11.91
C GLN A 412 9.67 -24.88 13.09
#